data_AF-A0A2E4CE37-F1
#
_entry.id   AF-A0A2E4CE37-F1
#
_cell.length_a   1.000
_cell.length_b   1.000
_cell.length_c   1.000
_cell.angle_alpha   90.00
_cell.angle_beta   90.00
_cell.angle_gamma   90.00
#
_symmetry.space_group_name_H-M   'P 1'
#
loop_
_entity.id
_entity.type
_entity.pdbx_description
1 polymer ?
#
loop_
_entity_poly.entity_id
_entity_poly.type
_entity_poly.pdbx_seq_one_letter_code
_entity_poly.pdbx_strand_id
1 'polypeptide(L)' 'MIFTHDEKQEKVAKTTRARVGQELGKRIETQGMNAGKFYPAEEYHQNYYKKNPTKYKFYRGKSGRDSRLDAVWGKKARQP' A
#
# COMPACT_ATOMS: atom_id res chain seq x y z
N MET A 1 1.78 6.27 -3.90
CA MET A 1 2.88 6.48 -4.87
C MET A 1 3.78 5.26 -4.84
N ILE A 2 4.49 4.96 -5.92
CA ILE A 2 5.47 3.88 -6.02
C ILE A 2 6.81 4.51 -6.38
N PHE A 3 7.84 4.28 -5.57
CA PHE A 3 9.20 4.74 -5.81
C PHE A 3 10.04 3.61 -6.41
N THR A 4 10.58 3.81 -7.60
CA THR A 4 11.26 2.77 -8.38
C THR A 4 12.76 3.03 -8.48
N HIS A 5 13.57 2.00 -8.29
CA HIS A 5 15.03 2.08 -8.29
C HIS A 5 15.65 1.73 -9.66
N ASP A 6 14.87 1.09 -10.53
CA ASP A 6 15.30 0.65 -11.85
C ASP A 6 14.11 0.60 -12.83
N GLU A 7 14.43 0.47 -14.13
CA GLU A 7 13.45 0.41 -15.21
C GLU A 7 12.51 -0.80 -15.10
N LYS A 8 12.99 -1.91 -14.53
CA LYS A 8 12.19 -3.12 -14.36
C LYS A 8 11.07 -2.86 -13.34
N GLN A 9 11.36 -2.21 -12.22
CA GLN A 9 10.38 -1.80 -11.23
C GLN A 9 9.40 -0.79 -11.83
N GLU A 10 9.88 0.17 -12.62
CA GLU A 10 9.02 1.14 -13.31
C GLU A 10 8.03 0.46 -14.25
N LYS A 11 8.50 -0.48 -15.08
CA LYS A 11 7.66 -1.26 -15.99
C LYS A 11 6.61 -2.05 -15.22
N VAL A 12 7.01 -2.77 -14.16
CA VAL A 12 6.08 -3.56 -13.33
C VAL A 12 5.03 -2.66 -12.66
N ALA A 13 5.42 -1.50 -12.13
CA ALA A 13 4.51 -0.55 -11.51
C ALA A 13 3.48 -0.03 -12.52
N LYS A 14 3.92 0.36 -13.73
CA LYS A 14 3.03 0.83 -14.81
C LYS A 14 2.04 -0.27 -15.25
N THR A 15 2.52 -1.48 -15.53
CA THR A 15 1.67 -2.60 -15.97
C THR A 15 0.68 -2.99 -14.89
N THR A 16 1.10 -3.07 -13.62
CA THR A 16 0.22 -3.43 -12.51
C THR A 16 -0.85 -2.36 -12.29
N ARG A 17 -0.49 -1.07 -12.36
CA ARG A 17 -1.45 0.02 -12.24
C ARG A 17 -2.52 -0.03 -13.32
N ALA A 18 -2.14 -0.27 -14.57
CA ALA A 18 -3.09 -0.41 -15.67
C ALA A 18 -4.02 -1.61 -15.47
N ARG A 19 -3.46 -2.77 -15.11
CA ARG A 19 -4.23 -3.99 -14.84
C ARG A 19 -5.24 -3.80 -13.71
N VAL A 20 -4.81 -3.22 -12.59
CA VAL A 20 -5.69 -2.95 -11.44
C VAL A 20 -6.76 -1.91 -11.79
N GLY A 21 -6.42 -0.90 -12.58
CA GLY A 21 -7.41 0.08 -13.05
C GLY A 21 -8.50 -0.54 -13.92
N GLN A 22 -8.14 -1.49 -14.77
CA GLN A 22 -9.10 -2.28 -15.55
C GLN A 22 -9.96 -3.17 -14.64
N GLU A 23 -9.36 -3.91 -13.70
CA GLU A 23 -10.08 -4.77 -12.76
C GLU A 23 -11.10 -4.00 -11.90
N LEU A 24 -10.76 -2.76 -11.52
CA LEU A 24 -11.62 -1.92 -10.70
C LEU A 24 -12.55 -1.00 -11.51
N GLY A 25 -12.44 -0.99 -12.84
CA GLY A 25 -13.17 -0.06 -13.71
C GLY A 25 -12.91 1.42 -13.38
N LYS A 26 -11.73 1.74 -12.84
CA LYS A 26 -11.39 3.07 -12.31
C LYS A 26 -9.97 3.44 -12.67
N ARG A 27 -9.74 4.73 -12.94
CA ARG A 27 -8.39 5.27 -13.05
C ARG A 27 -7.68 5.19 -11.69
N ILE A 28 -6.45 4.68 -11.69
CA ILE A 28 -5.62 4.61 -10.48
C ILE A 28 -4.70 5.83 -10.44
N GLU A 29 -4.90 6.70 -9.45
CA GLU A 29 -4.13 7.94 -9.29
C GLU A 29 -2.72 7.74 -8.70
N THR A 30 -2.36 6.50 -8.35
CA THR A 30 -1.02 6.21 -7.84
C THR A 30 0.05 6.52 -8.88
N GLN A 31 0.91 7.47 -8.58
CA GLN A 31 2.05 7.85 -9.43
C GLN A 31 3.24 6.91 -9.23
N GLY A 32 4.00 6.70 -10.30
CA GLY A 32 5.33 6.10 -10.27
C GLY A 32 6.38 7.21 -10.36
N MET A 33 7.39 7.18 -9.50
CA MET A 33 8.46 8.17 -9.42
C MET A 33 9.79 7.47 -9.20
N ASN A 34 10.89 8.04 -9.70
CA ASN A 34 12.21 7.53 -9.38
C ASN A 34 12.47 7.68 -7.88
N ALA A 35 13.04 6.64 -7.28
CA ALA A 35 13.42 6.65 -5.88
C ALA A 35 14.50 7.72 -5.64
N GLY A 36 14.19 8.68 -4.77
CA GLY A 36 15.17 9.65 -4.28
C GLY A 36 15.90 9.12 -3.04
N LYS A 37 16.68 10.00 -2.41
CA LYS A 37 17.30 9.70 -1.12
C LYS A 37 16.23 9.38 -0.07
N PHE A 38 16.36 8.22 0.58
CA PHE A 38 15.50 7.82 1.68
C PHE A 38 16.13 8.21 3.02
N TYR A 39 15.34 8.84 3.88
CA TYR A 39 15.73 9.20 5.24
C TYR A 39 14.97 8.29 6.21
N PRO A 40 15.66 7.37 6.92
CA PRO A 40 15.00 6.52 7.90
C PRO A 40 14.31 7.36 8.97
N ALA A 41 13.05 7.03 9.27
CA ALA A 41 12.36 7.60 10.42
C ALA A 41 13.01 7.13 11.74
N GLU A 42 12.78 7.88 12.82
CA GLU A 42 13.31 7.59 14.14
C GLU A 42 12.90 6.20 14.66
N GLU A 43 13.70 5.62 15.55
CA GLU A 43 13.56 4.23 16.01
C GLU A 43 12.18 3.91 16.62
N TYR A 44 11.54 4.89 17.26
CA TYR A 44 10.21 4.69 17.85
C TYR A 44 9.10 4.52 16.80
N HIS A 45 9.29 5.03 15.58
CA HIS A 45 8.38 4.80 14.45
C HIS A 45 8.58 3.42 13.82
N GLN A 46 9.82 2.91 13.86
CA GLN A 46 10.17 1.63 13.26
C GLN A 46 9.42 0.49 13.96
N ASN A 47 8.80 -0.39 13.17
CA ASN A 47 8.03 -1.54 13.66
C ASN A 47 6.92 -1.17 14.67
N TYR A 48 6.33 0.03 14.58
CA TYR A 48 5.33 0.51 15.54
C TYR A 48 4.19 -0.50 15.78
N TYR A 49 3.68 -1.16 14.74
CA TYR A 49 2.60 -2.15 14.87
C TYR A 49 2.98 -3.39 15.70
N LYS A 50 4.28 -3.74 15.75
CA LYS A 50 4.82 -4.82 16.58
C LYS A 50 5.13 -4.33 17.99
N LYS A 51 5.73 -3.14 18.13
CA LYS A 51 6.12 -2.55 19.42
C LYS A 51 4.92 -2.07 20.25
N ASN A 52 3.83 -1.65 19.59
CA ASN A 52 2.61 -1.13 20.22
C ASN A 52 1.34 -1.85 19.70
N PRO A 53 1.24 -3.19 19.87
CA PRO A 53 0.22 -3.99 19.20
C PRO A 53 -1.20 -3.60 19.61
N THR A 54 -1.44 -3.28 20.88
CA THR A 54 -2.77 -2.89 21.37
C THR A 54 -3.23 -1.55 20.77
N LYS A 55 -2.37 -0.52 20.83
CA LYS A 55 -2.68 0.81 20.26
C LYS A 55 -2.90 0.72 18.75
N TYR A 56 -2.03 -0.03 18.06
CA TYR A 56 -2.15 -0.21 16.61
C TYR A 56 -3.43 -0.99 16.23
N LYS A 57 -3.76 -2.09 16.93
CA LYS A 57 -4.98 -2.86 16.68
C LYS A 57 -6.23 -2.01 16.90
N PHE A 58 -6.27 -1.22 17.97
CA PHE A 58 -7.40 -0.31 18.22
C PHE A 58 -7.56 0.72 17.09
N TYR A 59 -6.48 1.39 16.68
CA TYR A 59 -6.49 2.32 15.55
C TYR A 59 -6.95 1.62 14.25
N ARG A 60 -6.34 0.48 13.91
CA ARG A 60 -6.65 -0.25 12.68
C ARG A 60 -8.12 -0.69 12.65
N GLY A 61 -8.61 -1.27 13.75
CA GLY A 61 -10.00 -1.72 13.85
C GLY A 61 -11.02 -0.60 13.66
N LYS A 62 -10.68 0.64 14.04
CA LYS A 62 -11.54 1.83 13.85
C LYS A 62 -11.27 2.61 12.57
N SER A 63 -10.24 2.27 11.80
CA SER A 63 -9.83 3.05 10.62
C SER A 63 -10.73 2.91 9.40
N GLY A 64 -11.67 1.95 9.41
CA GLY A 64 -12.49 1.59 8.23
C GLY A 64 -11.71 0.92 7.09
N ARG A 65 -10.39 0.76 7.23
CA ARG A 65 -9.51 0.20 6.19
C ARG A 65 -9.91 -1.20 5.80
N ASP A 66 -10.18 -2.04 6.79
CA ASP A 66 -10.54 -3.44 6.59
C ASP A 66 -11.87 -3.54 5.83
N SER A 67 -12.91 -2.80 6.24
CA SER A 67 -14.18 -2.72 5.51
C SER A 67 -14.01 -2.22 4.07
N ARG A 68 -13.13 -1.24 3.85
CA ARG A 68 -12.86 -0.72 2.50
C ARG A 68 -12.14 -1.75 1.64
N LEU A 69 -11.20 -2.52 2.20
CA LEU A 69 -10.53 -3.60 1.47
C LEU A 69 -11.51 -4.70 1.07
N ASP A 70 -12.40 -5.10 1.98
CA ASP A 70 -13.42 -6.10 1.70
C ASP A 70 -14.41 -5.59 0.63
N ALA A 71 -14.78 -4.31 0.64
CA ALA A 71 -15.65 -3.71 -0.39
C ALA A 71 -15.00 -3.62 -1.79
N VAL A 72 -13.68 -3.44 -1.87
CA VAL A 72 -12.96 -3.32 -3.15
C VAL A 72 -12.58 -4.69 -3.71
N TRP A 73 -12.14 -5.62 -2.86
CA TRP A 73 -11.52 -6.87 -3.28
C TRP A 73 -12.33 -8.13 -2.91
N GLY A 74 -13.35 -8.00 -2.06
CA GLY A 74 -14.16 -9.13 -1.60
C GLY A 74 -13.29 -10.23 -0.99
N LYS A 75 -13.50 -11.47 -1.45
CA LYS A 75 -12.72 -12.64 -0.99
C LYS A 75 -11.21 -12.51 -1.24
N LYS A 76 -10.78 -11.71 -2.23
CA LYS A 76 -9.35 -11.47 -2.50
C LYS A 76 -8.69 -10.59 -1.44
N ALA A 77 -9.46 -9.86 -0.63
CA ALA A 77 -8.94 -8.93 0.38
C ALA A 77 -8.09 -9.60 1.49
N ARG A 78 -8.28 -10.91 1.69
CA ARG A 78 -7.70 -11.69 2.80
C ARG A 78 -6.87 -12.89 2.30
N GLN A 79 -6.50 -12.91 1.03
CA GLN A 79 -5.62 -13.93 0.49
C GLN A 79 -4.22 -13.78 1.12
N PRO A 80 -3.56 -14.90 1.50
CA PRO A 80 -2.21 -14.88 2.06
C PRO A 80 -1.15 -14.43 1.04
#